data_AF-A0A7S2HAD9-F1
#
_entry.id   AF-A0A7S2HAD9-F1
#
_cell.length_a   1.000
_cell.length_b   1.000
_cell.length_c   1.000
_cell.angle_alpha   90.00
_cell.angle_beta   90.00
_cell.angle_gamma   90.00
#
_symmetry.space_group_name_H-M   'P 1'
#
loop_
_entity.id
_entity.type
_entity.pdbx_description
1 polymer ?
#
loop_
_entity_poly.entity_id
_entity_poly.type
_entity_poly.pdbx_seq_one_letter_code
_entity_poly.pdbx_strand_id
1 'polypeptide(L)'
;YTYASFPYDNACYSSTKVSEDYIGTHAAYTYDDFEEKDVGIEIPISSDNNNYSYCYQNMMWFFPLRFPALPEWQPEGQEWMTDEQESAVYLFGWTSLVAAVLLALIFLQNLVFLPLISCFTKTYKPSGEASMIRFSDVSVMIGYIPQIKVAGYNFPLLACDVDSIHDHGLIGWNDPDNSYDIHSLLYDIPRLAKKKAPQDTTEADQKDEPTGVTERKMLLTEEEENPFMFSIVKDWKNEVPQE
;
A
#
# COMPACT_ATOMS: atom_id res chain seq x y z
N TYR A 1 7.76 12.00 27.27
CA TYR A 1 7.39 12.97 28.31
C TYR A 1 5.92 13.39 28.20
N THR A 2 5.49 14.17 27.22
CA THR A 2 4.11 14.72 27.20
C THR A 2 2.98 13.69 27.13
N TYR A 3 3.13 12.61 26.36
CA TYR A 3 2.10 11.56 26.26
C TYR A 3 2.13 10.55 27.41
N ALA A 4 3.24 10.48 28.14
CA ALA A 4 3.36 9.55 29.25
C ALA A 4 2.65 10.09 30.50
N SER A 5 2.42 11.40 30.60
CA SER A 5 1.90 12.08 31.82
C SER A 5 2.59 11.63 33.11
N PHE A 6 3.82 11.12 32.98
CA PHE A 6 4.53 10.40 34.02
C PHE A 6 5.89 11.05 34.23
N PRO A 7 6.21 11.55 35.43
CA PRO A 7 5.34 11.90 36.56
C PRO A 7 5.33 13.42 36.73
N TYR A 8 4.26 14.06 36.29
CA TYR A 8 4.04 15.47 36.54
C TYR A 8 2.76 15.58 37.35
N ASP A 9 2.91 15.59 38.67
CA ASP A 9 1.83 15.88 39.62
C ASP A 9 1.43 17.38 39.61
N ASN A 10 2.08 18.19 38.75
CA ASN A 10 1.96 19.64 38.67
C ASN A 10 2.26 20.34 40.00
N ALA A 11 2.99 19.67 40.90
CA ALA A 11 3.47 20.24 42.15
C ALA A 11 4.95 20.61 41.98
N CYS A 12 5.26 21.89 42.15
CA CYS A 12 6.61 22.38 42.03
C CYS A 12 7.07 23.01 43.33
N TYR A 13 8.34 22.76 43.67
CA TYR A 13 8.95 23.36 44.84
C TYR A 13 8.92 24.87 44.73
N SER A 14 8.43 25.53 45.77
CA SER A 14 8.46 26.99 45.89
C SER A 14 9.47 27.36 46.97
N SER A 15 10.34 28.32 46.66
CA SER A 15 11.29 28.89 47.62
C SER A 15 10.61 29.77 48.68
N THR A 16 9.32 30.08 48.51
CA THR A 16 8.54 30.83 49.50
C THR A 16 8.22 29.94 50.69
N LYS A 17 8.43 30.43 51.92
CA LYS A 17 8.01 29.71 53.12
C LYS A 17 6.48 29.54 53.13
N VAL A 18 6.03 28.49 53.83
CA VAL A 18 4.61 28.25 54.07
C VAL A 18 3.98 29.49 54.73
N SER A 19 2.80 29.92 54.25
CA SER A 19 2.09 31.06 54.86
C SER A 19 1.76 30.77 56.32
N GLU A 20 1.84 31.78 57.19
CA GLU A 20 1.53 31.65 58.61
C GLU A 20 0.12 31.09 58.86
N ASP A 21 -0.82 31.38 57.96
CA ASP A 21 -2.21 30.90 58.00
C ASP A 21 -2.33 29.36 57.92
N TYR A 22 -1.33 28.70 57.32
CA TYR A 22 -1.30 27.25 57.15
C TYR A 22 -0.41 26.55 58.18
N ILE A 23 0.26 27.28 59.10
CA ILE A 23 1.07 26.67 60.15
C ILE A 23 0.14 26.11 61.23
N GLY A 24 0.28 24.81 61.52
CA GLY A 24 -0.56 24.11 62.49
C GLY A 24 -0.85 22.67 62.10
N THR A 25 -1.72 22.02 62.87
CA THR A 25 -2.19 20.67 62.57
C THR A 25 -3.49 20.74 61.78
N HIS A 26 -3.48 20.20 60.57
CA HIS A 26 -4.66 20.13 59.70
C HIS A 26 -5.13 18.69 59.57
N ALA A 27 -6.45 18.47 59.56
CA ALA A 27 -7.01 17.16 59.32
C ALA A 27 -7.28 16.96 57.83
N ALA A 28 -6.67 15.94 57.23
CA ALA A 28 -7.03 15.43 55.91
C ALA A 28 -7.82 14.13 56.08
N TYR A 29 -8.74 13.85 55.15
CA TYR A 29 -9.51 12.61 55.16
C TYR A 29 -9.13 11.79 53.93
N THR A 30 -8.77 10.53 54.15
CA THR A 30 -8.60 9.55 53.07
C THR A 30 -9.61 8.44 53.26
N TYR A 31 -10.10 7.89 52.15
CA TYR A 31 -10.95 6.71 52.20
C TYR A 31 -10.07 5.47 52.38
N ASP A 32 -10.35 4.67 53.41
CA ASP A 32 -9.70 3.38 53.61
C ASP A 32 -10.60 2.28 53.02
N ASP A 33 -10.14 1.71 51.90
CA ASP A 33 -10.86 0.65 51.18
C ASP A 33 -11.06 -0.63 52.02
N PHE A 34 -10.23 -0.89 53.03
CA PHE A 34 -10.35 -2.09 53.87
C PHE A 34 -11.39 -1.92 54.99
N GLU A 35 -11.49 -0.73 55.55
CA GLU A 35 -12.42 -0.43 56.64
C GLU A 35 -13.72 0.25 56.15
N GLU A 36 -13.84 0.49 54.84
CA GLU A 36 -14.94 1.17 54.15
C GLU A 36 -15.36 2.49 54.83
N LYS A 37 -14.39 3.26 55.33
CA LYS A 37 -14.66 4.50 56.06
C LYS A 37 -13.60 5.57 55.80
N ASP A 38 -13.99 6.82 56.02
CA ASP A 38 -13.05 7.95 56.01
C ASP A 38 -12.17 7.92 57.26
N VAL A 39 -10.87 7.86 57.06
CA VAL A 39 -9.85 7.94 58.10
C VAL A 39 -9.25 9.35 58.09
N GLY A 40 -9.39 10.04 59.22
CA GLY A 40 -8.75 11.34 59.44
C GLY A 40 -7.26 11.16 59.74
N ILE A 41 -6.41 11.83 58.97
CA ILE A 41 -4.97 11.90 59.16
C ILE A 41 -4.62 13.33 59.57
N GLU A 42 -3.95 13.49 60.70
CA GLU A 42 -3.41 14.77 61.13
C GLU A 42 -2.10 15.05 60.42
N ILE A 43 -2.02 16.19 59.73
CA ILE A 43 -0.85 16.64 58.98
C ILE A 43 -0.28 17.86 59.72
N PRO A 44 0.84 17.71 60.46
CA PRO A 44 1.51 18.83 61.09
C PRO A 44 2.30 19.63 60.05
N ILE A 45 1.97 20.91 59.90
CA ILE A 45 2.66 21.84 59.01
C ILE A 45 3.50 22.81 59.86
N SER A 46 4.82 22.73 59.72
CA SER A 46 5.79 23.63 60.35
C SER A 46 6.22 24.75 59.39
N SER A 47 6.71 25.87 59.94
CA SER A 47 7.38 26.94 59.17
C SER A 47 8.62 26.47 58.40
N ASP A 48 9.20 25.34 58.81
CA ASP A 48 10.39 24.74 58.20
C ASP A 48 10.05 23.75 57.07
N ASN A 49 8.76 23.47 56.85
CA ASN A 49 8.34 22.59 55.78
C ASN A 49 8.52 23.27 54.41
N ASN A 50 8.85 22.47 53.40
CA ASN A 50 8.89 22.92 52.02
C ASN A 50 7.49 23.30 51.54
N ASN A 51 7.40 24.43 50.84
CA ASN A 51 6.18 24.83 50.17
C ASN A 51 6.18 24.30 48.74
N TYR A 52 5.02 23.88 48.27
CA TYR A 52 4.81 23.45 46.89
C TYR A 52 3.67 24.27 46.30
N SER A 53 3.88 24.78 45.09
CA SER A 53 2.87 25.51 44.34
C SER A 53 2.51 24.75 43.07
N TYR A 54 1.29 24.97 42.60
CA TYR A 54 0.88 24.49 41.30
C TYR A 54 1.74 25.11 40.19
N CYS A 55 2.22 24.27 39.28
CA CYS A 55 3.01 24.67 38.12
C CYS A 55 2.51 23.94 36.88
N TYR A 56 2.50 24.65 35.75
CA TYR A 56 2.06 24.05 34.51
C TYR A 56 3.22 23.36 33.80
N GLN A 57 3.40 22.05 34.04
CA GLN A 57 4.53 21.27 33.52
C GLN A 57 4.35 20.84 32.05
N ASN A 58 3.18 21.10 31.45
CA ASN A 58 2.89 20.72 30.07
C ASN A 58 3.39 21.75 29.05
N MET A 59 4.63 21.57 28.58
CA MET A 59 5.26 22.52 27.66
C MET A 59 4.65 22.56 26.24
N MET A 60 3.82 21.57 25.85
CA MET A 60 3.25 21.51 24.49
C MET A 60 2.04 22.43 24.28
N TRP A 61 1.45 22.94 25.35
CA TRP A 61 0.28 23.82 25.26
C TRP A 61 0.66 25.30 25.12
N PHE A 62 1.95 25.64 25.29
CA PHE A 62 2.42 26.98 25.00
C PHE A 62 2.53 27.20 23.49
N PHE A 63 2.11 28.38 23.04
CA PHE A 63 2.28 28.83 21.66
C PHE A 63 3.38 29.89 21.59
N PRO A 64 4.40 29.75 20.71
CA PRO A 64 4.60 28.66 19.76
C PRO A 64 4.95 27.32 20.42
N LEU A 65 4.69 26.20 19.73
CA LEU A 65 4.99 24.84 20.21
C LEU A 65 6.45 24.74 20.64
N ARG A 66 6.67 24.42 21.91
CA ARG A 66 8.01 24.31 22.51
C ARG A 66 8.44 22.83 22.52
N PHE A 67 9.05 22.35 21.43
CA PHE A 67 9.65 21.00 21.32
C PHE A 67 11.08 21.02 20.72
N PRO A 68 12.07 20.30 21.30
CA PRO A 68 11.99 19.38 22.46
C PRO A 68 11.97 20.10 23.80
N ALA A 69 11.16 19.71 24.79
CA ALA A 69 11.03 20.42 26.08
C ALA A 69 12.39 20.83 26.70
N LEU A 70 12.84 22.08 26.49
CA LEU A 70 14.12 22.60 27.01
C LEU A 70 13.89 23.41 28.28
N PRO A 71 14.89 23.49 29.19
CA PRO A 71 14.80 24.33 30.39
C PRO A 71 14.51 25.81 30.11
N GLU A 72 15.09 26.34 29.04
CA GLU A 72 14.92 27.72 28.55
C GLU A 72 13.48 28.06 28.17
N TRP A 73 12.63 27.05 28.03
CA TRP A 73 11.24 27.20 27.61
C TRP A 73 10.27 27.17 28.77
N GLN A 74 10.75 27.19 30.01
CA GLN A 74 9.90 27.40 31.17
C GLN A 74 9.31 28.83 31.11
N PRO A 75 8.06 29.04 31.61
CA PRO A 75 7.50 30.38 31.69
C PRO A 75 8.27 31.22 32.70
N GLU A 76 8.50 32.50 32.42
CA GLU A 76 9.08 33.41 33.40
C GLU A 76 8.23 33.42 34.68
N GLY A 77 8.88 33.21 35.83
CA GLY A 77 8.23 33.12 37.13
C GLY A 77 7.59 31.76 37.45
N GLN A 78 7.72 30.76 36.57
CA GLN A 78 7.36 29.36 36.82
C GLN A 78 8.50 28.42 36.45
N GLU A 79 9.73 28.81 36.79
CA GLU A 79 10.88 27.91 36.70
C GLU A 79 10.77 26.88 37.82
N TRP A 80 10.65 25.62 37.44
CA TRP A 80 10.37 24.53 38.36
C TRP A 80 11.36 23.37 38.25
N MET A 81 12.09 23.29 37.14
CA MET A 81 13.12 22.27 36.98
C MET A 81 14.29 22.59 37.92
N THR A 82 14.74 21.57 38.65
CA THR A 82 16.02 21.63 39.36
C THR A 82 17.19 21.55 38.37
N ASP A 83 18.38 22.06 38.71
CA ASP A 83 19.56 22.03 37.83
C ASP A 83 19.89 20.63 37.26
N GLU A 84 19.66 19.58 38.06
CA GLU A 84 19.84 18.19 37.65
C GLU A 84 18.77 17.74 36.63
N GLN A 85 17.51 18.12 36.87
CA GLN A 85 16.41 17.87 35.94
C GLN A 85 16.62 18.64 34.64
N GLU A 86 17.08 19.88 34.69
CA GLU A 86 17.38 20.68 33.51
C GLU A 86 18.41 19.99 32.61
N SER A 87 19.50 19.52 33.21
CA SER A 87 20.56 18.81 32.51
C SER A 87 20.06 17.49 31.87
N ALA A 88 19.27 16.72 32.61
CA ALA A 88 18.70 15.46 32.14
C ALA A 88 17.70 15.68 31.00
N VAL A 89 16.80 16.64 31.16
CA VAL A 89 15.78 17.01 30.17
C VAL A 89 16.43 17.56 28.91
N TYR A 90 17.47 18.39 29.03
CA TYR A 90 18.23 18.90 27.88
C TYR A 90 18.87 17.76 27.07
N LEU A 91 19.59 16.85 27.73
CA LEU A 91 20.24 15.72 27.05
C LEU A 91 19.20 14.77 26.42
N PHE A 92 18.13 14.44 27.14
CA PHE A 92 17.06 13.59 26.63
C PHE A 92 16.31 14.25 25.46
N GLY A 93 16.04 15.55 25.55
CA GLY A 93 15.35 16.33 24.52
C GLY A 93 16.08 16.25 23.18
N TRP A 94 17.39 16.53 23.17
CA TRP A 94 18.19 16.46 21.94
C TRP A 94 18.38 15.04 21.42
N THR A 95 18.64 14.07 22.30
CA THR A 95 18.82 12.67 21.88
C THR A 95 17.53 12.09 21.30
N SER A 96 16.37 12.40 21.88
CA SER A 96 15.08 11.98 21.34
C SER A 96 14.76 12.63 19.99
N LEU A 97 15.11 13.92 19.80
CA LEU A 97 14.98 14.59 18.50
C LEU A 97 15.84 13.92 17.43
N VAL A 98 17.11 13.63 17.74
CA VAL A 98 18.02 12.93 16.81
C VAL A 98 17.46 11.54 16.46
N ALA A 99 16.99 10.78 17.45
CA ALA A 99 16.38 9.47 17.22
C ALA A 99 15.12 9.57 16.33
N ALA A 100 14.25 10.56 16.57
CA ALA A 100 13.06 10.80 15.76
C ALA A 100 13.41 11.14 14.30
N VAL A 101 14.41 12.00 14.07
CA VAL A 101 14.89 12.33 12.72
C VAL A 101 15.46 11.10 12.02
N LEU A 102 16.27 10.29 12.70
CA LEU A 102 16.81 9.05 12.12
C LEU A 102 15.70 8.06 11.76
N LEU A 103 14.71 7.86 12.63
CA LEU A 103 13.55 7.02 12.34
C LEU A 103 12.74 7.56 11.14
N ALA A 104 12.52 8.87 11.07
CA ALA A 104 11.85 9.50 9.94
C ALA A 104 12.62 9.30 8.63
N LEU A 105 13.95 9.41 8.65
CA LEU A 105 14.80 9.15 7.47
C LEU A 105 14.73 7.69 7.03
N ILE A 106 14.80 6.73 7.96
CA ILE A 106 14.66 5.30 7.65
C ILE A 106 13.27 5.02 7.04
N PHE A 107 12.23 5.61 7.61
CA PHE A 107 10.87 5.47 7.11
C PHE A 107 10.72 6.09 5.71
N LEU A 108 11.26 7.30 5.50
CA LEU A 108 11.27 7.97 4.20
C LEU A 108 12.02 7.14 3.15
N GLN A 109 13.16 6.57 3.51
CA GLN A 109 13.94 5.68 2.65
C GLN A 109 13.12 4.46 2.20
N ASN A 110 12.47 3.79 3.14
CA ASN A 110 11.75 2.56 2.85
C ASN A 110 10.40 2.80 2.17
N LEU A 111 9.67 3.84 2.57
CA LEU A 111 8.33 4.14 2.06
C LEU A 111 8.36 4.88 0.73
N VAL A 112 9.29 5.82 0.55
CA VAL A 112 9.31 6.70 -0.62
C VAL A 112 10.41 6.30 -1.58
N PHE A 113 11.66 6.23 -1.12
CA PHE A 113 12.80 6.06 -2.03
C PHE A 113 12.83 4.69 -2.71
N LEU A 114 12.65 3.60 -1.96
CA LEU A 114 12.68 2.25 -2.56
C LEU A 114 11.61 2.01 -3.64
N PRO A 115 10.31 2.28 -3.42
CA PRO A 115 9.32 2.08 -4.46
C PRO A 115 9.49 3.06 -5.62
N LEU A 116 9.89 4.30 -5.34
CA LEU A 116 10.17 5.28 -6.39
C LEU A 116 11.32 4.80 -7.29
N ILE A 117 12.42 4.32 -6.70
CA ILE A 117 13.52 3.69 -7.45
C ILE A 117 13.00 2.46 -8.20
N SER A 118 12.13 1.65 -7.62
CA SER A 118 11.54 0.50 -8.32
C SER A 118 10.70 0.89 -9.55
N CYS A 119 10.06 2.06 -9.56
CA CYS A 119 9.34 2.56 -10.73
C CYS A 119 10.30 2.97 -11.87
N PHE A 120 11.51 3.44 -11.54
CA PHE A 120 12.50 3.87 -12.52
C PHE A 120 13.52 2.79 -12.90
N THR A 121 13.72 1.79 -12.04
CA THR A 121 14.66 0.70 -12.26
C THR A 121 13.95 -0.43 -12.97
N LYS A 122 14.29 -0.64 -14.25
CA LYS A 122 13.68 -1.68 -15.08
C LYS A 122 13.81 -3.05 -14.41
N THR A 123 12.68 -3.71 -14.19
CA THR A 123 12.58 -5.10 -13.70
C THR A 123 13.10 -6.14 -14.70
N TYR A 124 13.39 -5.74 -15.94
CA TYR A 124 13.96 -6.63 -16.94
C TYR A 124 15.42 -6.95 -16.61
N LYS A 125 15.66 -8.13 -16.04
CA LYS A 125 16.96 -8.78 -16.08
C LYS A 125 17.04 -9.57 -17.39
N PRO A 126 17.93 -9.21 -18.33
CA PRO A 126 18.16 -10.06 -19.50
C PRO A 126 18.58 -11.45 -19.02
N SER A 127 17.90 -12.46 -19.53
CA SER A 127 18.21 -13.87 -19.28
C SER A 127 18.89 -14.41 -20.53
N GLY A 128 20.13 -14.90 -20.39
CA GLY A 128 20.93 -15.46 -21.49
C GLY A 128 22.25 -14.73 -21.72
N GLU A 129 23.15 -15.35 -22.49
CA GLU A 129 24.38 -14.69 -22.93
C GLU A 129 24.08 -13.66 -24.02
N ALA A 130 24.81 -12.54 -24.00
CA ALA A 130 24.68 -11.53 -25.04
C ALA A 130 25.06 -12.15 -26.39
N SER A 131 24.08 -12.26 -27.29
CA SER A 131 24.36 -12.67 -28.67
C SER A 131 25.17 -11.57 -29.35
N MET A 132 26.32 -11.92 -29.89
CA MET A 132 27.16 -11.02 -30.70
C MET A 132 26.61 -10.84 -32.12
N ILE A 133 25.48 -11.47 -32.45
CA ILE A 133 24.80 -11.36 -33.74
C ILE A 133 23.90 -10.12 -33.68
N ARG A 134 24.06 -9.20 -34.65
CA ARG A 134 23.16 -8.04 -34.75
C ARG A 134 21.76 -8.54 -35.06
N PHE A 135 20.74 -7.85 -34.57
CA PHE A 135 19.35 -8.22 -34.83
C PHE A 135 19.02 -8.34 -36.33
N SER A 136 19.68 -7.54 -37.18
CA SER A 136 19.57 -7.58 -38.65
C SER A 136 20.13 -8.85 -39.29
N ASP A 137 21.04 -9.54 -38.59
CA ASP A 137 21.84 -10.63 -39.13
C ASP A 137 21.32 -12.00 -38.65
N VAL A 138 20.23 -12.00 -37.87
CA VAL A 138 19.57 -13.23 -37.42
C VAL A 138 18.81 -13.84 -38.61
N SER A 139 19.32 -14.96 -39.13
CA SER A 139 18.79 -15.64 -40.32
C SER A 139 17.38 -16.20 -40.13
N VAL A 140 16.96 -16.45 -38.89
CA VAL A 140 15.63 -16.94 -38.52
C VAL A 140 15.12 -16.10 -37.36
N MET A 141 14.30 -15.10 -37.68
CA MET A 141 13.61 -14.32 -36.67
C MET A 141 12.33 -15.09 -36.29
N ILE A 142 12.38 -15.83 -35.19
CA ILE A 142 11.17 -16.44 -34.64
C ILE A 142 10.35 -15.29 -34.07
N GLY A 143 9.19 -15.03 -34.66
CA GLY A 143 8.29 -13.99 -34.19
C GLY A 143 7.88 -14.29 -32.75
N TYR A 144 8.08 -13.33 -31.84
CA TYR A 144 7.52 -13.46 -30.50
C TYR A 144 6.01 -13.34 -30.58
N ILE A 145 5.32 -14.43 -30.26
CA ILE A 145 3.88 -14.42 -30.07
C ILE A 145 3.57 -14.36 -28.58
N PRO A 146 2.79 -13.36 -28.12
CA PRO A 146 2.27 -13.33 -26.77
C PRO A 146 1.46 -14.61 -26.48
N GLN A 147 1.96 -15.43 -25.55
CA GLN A 147 1.37 -16.69 -25.14
C GLN A 147 0.93 -16.63 -23.68
N ILE A 148 -0.27 -17.15 -23.39
CA ILE A 148 -0.80 -17.31 -22.03
C ILE A 148 -0.90 -18.79 -21.72
N LYS A 149 -0.17 -19.26 -20.71
CA LYS A 149 -0.25 -20.64 -20.24
C LYS A 149 -1.29 -20.74 -19.13
N VAL A 150 -2.38 -21.44 -19.40
CA VAL A 150 -3.45 -21.70 -18.43
C VAL A 150 -3.34 -23.13 -17.93
N ALA A 151 -3.45 -23.35 -16.62
CA ALA A 151 -3.42 -24.69 -16.05
C ALA A 151 -4.59 -25.53 -16.60
N GLY A 152 -4.31 -26.75 -17.04
CA GLY A 152 -5.30 -27.66 -17.65
C GLY A 152 -5.35 -27.63 -19.18
N TYR A 153 -4.64 -26.72 -19.84
CA TYR A 153 -4.51 -26.68 -21.30
C TYR A 153 -3.18 -27.30 -21.72
N ASN A 154 -3.22 -28.14 -22.76
CA ASN A 154 -2.01 -28.78 -23.31
C ASN A 154 -1.17 -27.82 -24.18
N PHE A 155 -1.80 -26.77 -24.71
CA PHE A 155 -1.19 -25.78 -25.58
C PHE A 155 -1.45 -24.35 -25.04
N PRO A 156 -0.51 -23.40 -25.27
CA PRO A 156 -0.68 -22.03 -24.81
C PRO A 156 -1.76 -21.30 -25.64
N LEU A 157 -2.53 -20.44 -24.98
CA LEU A 157 -3.49 -19.56 -25.63
C LEU A 157 -2.76 -18.36 -26.25
N LEU A 158 -3.17 -17.95 -27.43
CA LEU A 158 -2.53 -16.89 -28.23
C LEU A 158 -3.28 -15.58 -28.06
N ALA A 159 -2.60 -14.53 -27.62
CA ALA A 159 -3.20 -13.22 -27.34
C ALA A 159 -3.02 -12.20 -28.48
N CYS A 160 -2.64 -12.64 -29.68
CA CYS A 160 -2.46 -11.79 -30.84
C CYS A 160 -3.17 -12.34 -32.07
N ASP A 161 -3.24 -11.52 -33.12
CA ASP A 161 -3.84 -11.89 -34.40
C ASP A 161 -2.90 -12.82 -35.17
N VAL A 162 -3.42 -13.97 -35.56
CA VAL A 162 -2.68 -15.06 -36.21
C VAL A 162 -3.11 -15.25 -37.66
N ASP A 163 -4.10 -14.50 -38.16
CA ASP A 163 -4.69 -14.69 -39.49
C ASP A 163 -3.68 -14.50 -40.63
N SER A 164 -2.65 -13.68 -40.39
CA SER A 164 -1.59 -13.41 -41.38
C SER A 164 -0.42 -14.39 -41.31
N ILE A 165 -0.49 -15.41 -40.42
CA ILE A 165 0.59 -16.38 -40.21
C ILE A 165 0.23 -17.66 -40.98
N HIS A 166 0.70 -17.74 -42.22
CA HIS A 166 0.41 -18.88 -43.09
C HIS A 166 1.36 -20.06 -42.93
N ASP A 167 2.58 -19.82 -42.41
CA ASP A 167 3.57 -20.87 -42.21
C ASP A 167 3.59 -21.31 -40.74
N HIS A 168 3.23 -22.57 -40.52
CA HIS A 168 3.10 -23.08 -39.17
C HIS A 168 4.44 -23.22 -38.42
N GLY A 169 5.54 -23.29 -39.18
CA GLY A 169 6.90 -23.41 -38.64
C GLY A 169 7.44 -22.12 -38.04
N LEU A 170 6.87 -20.96 -38.37
CA LEU A 170 7.38 -19.65 -37.95
C LEU A 170 7.32 -19.41 -36.44
N ILE A 171 6.38 -20.07 -35.76
CA ILE A 171 6.02 -19.75 -34.38
C ILE A 171 6.19 -20.93 -33.43
N GLY A 172 6.87 -22.00 -33.90
CA GLY A 172 7.15 -23.19 -33.10
C GLY A 172 5.89 -23.92 -32.63
N TRP A 173 4.84 -23.89 -33.45
CA TRP A 173 3.57 -24.52 -33.14
C TRP A 173 3.66 -26.03 -33.26
N ASN A 174 3.16 -26.72 -32.23
CA ASN A 174 3.31 -28.16 -32.11
C ASN A 174 1.98 -28.87 -31.83
N ASP A 175 0.83 -28.22 -32.04
CA ASP A 175 -0.47 -28.93 -32.03
C ASP A 175 -0.64 -29.60 -33.40
N PRO A 176 -0.60 -30.94 -33.48
CA PRO A 176 -0.70 -31.66 -34.75
C PRO A 176 -2.14 -31.71 -35.28
N ASP A 177 -3.12 -31.52 -34.41
CA ASP A 177 -4.52 -31.78 -34.72
C ASP A 177 -5.28 -30.49 -35.05
N ASN A 178 -4.76 -29.32 -34.64
CA ASN A 178 -5.49 -28.06 -34.77
C ASN A 178 -4.65 -26.86 -35.27
N SER A 179 -5.33 -25.91 -35.93
CA SER A 179 -4.76 -24.61 -36.29
C SER A 179 -4.62 -23.67 -35.09
N TYR A 180 -3.95 -22.54 -35.30
CA TYR A 180 -3.81 -21.46 -34.32
C TYR A 180 -5.12 -20.92 -33.79
N ASP A 181 -6.14 -20.93 -34.64
CA ASP A 181 -7.35 -20.18 -34.44
C ASP A 181 -8.10 -20.67 -33.21
N ILE A 182 -8.10 -21.98 -32.98
CA ILE A 182 -8.80 -22.57 -31.83
C ILE A 182 -8.19 -22.19 -30.48
N HIS A 183 -6.92 -21.77 -30.47
CA HIS A 183 -6.20 -21.34 -29.27
C HIS A 183 -6.09 -19.82 -29.20
N SER A 184 -6.67 -19.08 -30.15
CA SER A 184 -6.61 -17.62 -30.16
C SER A 184 -7.69 -17.02 -29.27
N LEU A 185 -7.26 -16.22 -28.29
CA LEU A 185 -8.13 -15.48 -27.38
C LEU A 185 -8.91 -14.36 -28.08
N LEU A 186 -8.62 -14.06 -29.35
CA LEU A 186 -9.35 -13.07 -30.13
C LEU A 186 -10.79 -13.48 -30.41
N TYR A 187 -11.04 -14.78 -30.56
CA TYR A 187 -12.39 -15.28 -30.80
C TYR A 187 -13.27 -15.22 -29.55
N ASP A 188 -12.66 -15.11 -28.36
CA ASP A 188 -13.38 -14.89 -27.11
C ASP A 188 -13.88 -13.44 -26.96
N ILE A 189 -13.37 -12.50 -27.76
CA ILE A 189 -13.81 -11.10 -27.76
C ILE A 189 -14.94 -10.94 -28.79
N PRO A 190 -16.21 -10.71 -28.38
CA PRO A 190 -17.36 -10.80 -29.29
C PRO A 190 -17.31 -9.82 -30.46
N ARG A 191 -16.70 -8.65 -30.27
CA ARG A 191 -16.54 -7.63 -31.34
C ARG A 191 -15.56 -8.08 -32.41
N LEU A 192 -14.49 -8.79 -32.03
CA LEU A 192 -13.45 -9.24 -32.94
C LEU A 192 -13.87 -10.55 -33.63
N ALA A 193 -14.50 -11.46 -32.89
CA ALA A 193 -15.13 -12.65 -33.46
C ALA A 193 -16.13 -12.30 -34.58
N LYS A 194 -17.00 -11.30 -34.37
CA LYS A 194 -17.95 -10.84 -35.39
C LYS A 194 -17.28 -10.25 -36.63
N LYS A 195 -16.12 -9.60 -36.48
CA LYS A 195 -15.35 -9.04 -37.59
C LYS A 195 -14.64 -10.13 -38.40
N LYS A 196 -14.25 -11.22 -37.74
CA LYS A 196 -13.58 -12.39 -38.34
C LYS A 196 -14.53 -13.45 -38.90
N ALA A 197 -15.78 -13.46 -38.47
CA ALA A 197 -16.79 -14.31 -39.09
C ALA A 197 -16.79 -14.01 -40.60
N PRO A 198 -16.69 -15.04 -41.47
CA PRO A 198 -16.68 -14.82 -42.90
C PRO A 198 -17.90 -13.97 -43.24
N GLN A 199 -17.65 -12.74 -43.68
CA GLN A 199 -18.72 -11.97 -44.29
C GLN A 199 -19.10 -12.79 -45.51
N ASP A 200 -20.28 -13.40 -45.47
CA ASP A 200 -20.94 -13.96 -46.65
C ASP A 200 -21.04 -12.80 -47.65
N THR A 201 -20.01 -12.62 -48.46
CA THR A 201 -20.05 -11.82 -49.68
C THR A 201 -20.88 -12.62 -50.68
N THR A 202 -22.18 -12.72 -50.36
CA THR A 202 -23.24 -13.02 -51.31
C THR A 202 -23.53 -11.70 -52.04
N GLU A 203 -22.55 -11.17 -52.77
CA GLU A 203 -22.79 -10.18 -53.81
C GLU A 203 -22.17 -10.70 -55.10
N ALA A 204 -23.04 -11.41 -55.83
CA ALA A 204 -23.16 -11.47 -57.28
C ALA A 204 -21.86 -11.63 -58.11
N ASP A 205 -21.58 -12.87 -58.48
CA ASP A 205 -21.27 -13.15 -59.89
C ASP A 205 -21.98 -14.46 -60.32
N GLN A 206 -23.20 -14.29 -60.84
CA GLN A 206 -23.88 -15.34 -61.57
C GLN A 206 -23.21 -15.48 -62.94
N LYS A 207 -22.46 -16.56 -63.14
CA LYS A 207 -22.23 -17.15 -64.46
C LYS A 207 -22.00 -18.66 -64.36
N ASP A 208 -23.09 -19.37 -64.66
CA ASP A 208 -23.19 -20.67 -65.33
C ASP A 208 -22.04 -21.69 -65.20
N GLU A 209 -22.24 -22.74 -64.42
CA GLU A 209 -22.39 -24.13 -64.92
C GLU A 209 -22.65 -25.13 -63.77
N PRO A 210 -23.33 -26.27 -64.02
CA PRO A 210 -23.66 -27.24 -63.00
C PRO A 210 -22.66 -28.40 -62.99
N THR A 211 -22.08 -28.73 -61.84
CA THR A 211 -21.61 -30.10 -61.59
C THR A 211 -21.78 -30.44 -60.12
N GLY A 212 -22.46 -31.56 -59.89
CA GLY A 212 -22.90 -31.99 -58.57
C GLY A 212 -21.74 -32.22 -57.62
N VAL A 213 -21.80 -31.55 -56.48
CA VAL A 213 -21.07 -31.94 -55.27
C VAL A 213 -22.07 -31.86 -54.12
N THR A 214 -22.20 -32.99 -53.44
CA THR A 214 -23.11 -33.22 -52.32
C THR A 214 -22.84 -32.21 -51.21
N GLU A 215 -23.80 -31.31 -51.01
CA GLU A 215 -23.83 -30.33 -49.93
C GLU A 215 -24.01 -31.08 -48.59
N ARG A 216 -22.93 -31.23 -47.82
CA ARG A 216 -23.01 -31.65 -46.42
C ARG A 216 -23.34 -30.41 -45.59
N LYS A 217 -24.64 -30.10 -45.50
CA LYS A 217 -25.15 -29.21 -44.44
C LYS A 217 -24.77 -29.82 -43.10
N MET A 218 -23.78 -29.25 -42.43
CA MET A 218 -23.62 -29.42 -40.99
C MET A 218 -24.86 -28.79 -40.35
N LEU A 219 -25.81 -29.64 -39.97
CA LEU A 219 -26.77 -29.31 -38.94
C LEU A 219 -25.96 -29.00 -37.68
N LEU A 220 -25.78 -27.71 -37.39
CA LEU A 220 -25.54 -27.25 -36.03
C LEU A 220 -26.84 -27.50 -35.27
N THR A 221 -26.93 -28.67 -34.63
CA THR A 221 -27.83 -28.85 -33.50
C THR A 221 -27.33 -27.94 -32.40
N GLU A 222 -28.09 -26.86 -32.14
CA GLU A 222 -28.07 -26.15 -30.86
C GLU A 222 -28.26 -27.19 -29.73
N GLU A 223 -27.55 -27.01 -28.61
CA GLU A 223 -27.48 -27.88 -27.42
C GLU A 223 -26.32 -28.89 -27.35
N GLU A 224 -25.10 -28.37 -27.31
CA GLU A 224 -24.16 -28.77 -26.26
C GLU A 224 -23.47 -27.50 -25.78
N GLU A 225 -23.99 -26.90 -24.71
CA GLU A 225 -23.33 -25.81 -23.99
C GLU A 225 -22.01 -26.34 -23.42
N ASN A 226 -20.96 -26.26 -24.22
CA ASN A 226 -19.61 -26.33 -23.73
C ASN A 226 -19.39 -25.06 -22.88
N PRO A 227 -19.10 -25.15 -21.57
CA PRO A 227 -18.91 -23.98 -20.74
C PRO A 227 -17.61 -23.29 -21.19
N PHE A 228 -17.73 -22.38 -22.16
CA PHE A 228 -16.65 -21.47 -22.52
C PHE A 228 -16.14 -20.83 -21.22
N MET A 229 -14.83 -20.99 -20.99
CA MET A 229 -14.07 -20.53 -19.82
C MET A 229 -14.30 -19.04 -19.47
N PHE A 230 -14.86 -18.26 -20.40
CA PHE A 230 -15.10 -16.82 -20.27
C PHE A 230 -16.57 -16.43 -20.06
N SER A 231 -17.44 -17.33 -19.60
CA SER A 231 -18.77 -16.92 -19.09
C SER A 231 -18.64 -15.85 -18.00
N ILE A 232 -17.53 -15.84 -17.25
CA ILE A 232 -17.17 -14.83 -16.25
C ILE A 232 -16.86 -13.45 -16.87
N VAL A 233 -16.46 -13.38 -18.15
CA VAL A 233 -16.14 -12.10 -18.83
C VAL A 233 -17.36 -11.47 -19.51
N LYS A 234 -18.48 -12.19 -19.62
CA LYS A 234 -19.74 -11.62 -20.15
C LYS A 234 -20.27 -10.44 -19.32
N ASP A 235 -19.83 -10.29 -18.06
CA ASP A 235 -20.23 -9.20 -17.18
C ASP A 235 -19.40 -7.91 -17.33
N TRP A 236 -18.45 -7.84 -18.27
CA TRP A 236 -17.82 -6.57 -18.65
C TRP A 236 -18.80 -5.69 -19.42
N LYS A 237 -19.66 -4.98 -18.68
CA LYS A 237 -20.46 -3.86 -19.17
C LYS A 237 -19.51 -2.83 -19.80
N ASN A 238 -19.71 -2.57 -21.08
CA ASN A 238 -19.12 -1.43 -21.79
C ASN A 238 -19.80 -0.15 -21.28
N GLU A 239 -19.36 0.37 -20.13
CA GLU A 239 -19.63 1.77 -19.79
C GLU A 239 -18.72 2.63 -20.66
N VAL A 240 -19.25 3.04 -21.82
CA VAL A 240 -18.64 4.09 -22.63
C VAL A 240 -18.93 5.41 -21.90
N PRO A 241 -17.92 6.19 -21.48
CA PRO A 241 -18.16 7.53 -20.96
C PRO A 241 -18.81 8.36 -22.07
N GLN A 242 -19.98 8.94 -21.81
CA GLN A 242 -20.51 9.99 -22.66
C GLN A 242 -19.69 11.26 -22.40
N GLU A 243 -18.94 11.72 -23.40
CA GLU A 243 -18.38 13.07 -23.46
C GLU A 243 -19.46 14.13 -23.71
#